data_AF-A0AA41VSV3-F1
#
_entry.id   AF-A0AA41VSV3-F1
#
_cell.length_a   1.000
_cell.length_b   1.000
_cell.length_c   1.000
_cell.angle_alpha   90.00
_cell.angle_beta   90.00
_cell.angle_gamma   90.00
#
_symmetry.space_group_name_H-M   'P 1'
#
loop_
_entity.id
_entity.type
_entity.pdbx_description
1 polymer ?
#
loop_
_entity_poly.entity_id
_entity_poly.type
_entity_poly.pdbx_seq_one_letter_code
_entity_poly.pdbx_strand_id
1 'polypeptide(L)'
;MDLVTRNWSRLNNAVLIFDKKHPLLEMFIQEFALTFNGNRWGHNGPYLVSRVVSKMGANPNPGFNYSVLPPLAFYPVDWSRIQSLFRSFGAAGRSDSKWYTGKLKQIRQKSLAVHLWNKQSRSLKIEDGSIISQILMDCCIFCNNSSVSA
;
A
#
# COMPACT_ATOMS: atom_id res chain seq x y z
N MET A 1 -3.79 -6.49 10.66
CA MET A 1 -3.10 -6.80 11.91
C MET A 1 -4.11 -6.71 13.01
N ASP A 2 -4.46 -7.82 13.63
CA ASP A 2 -5.06 -7.72 14.95
C ASP A 2 -3.99 -7.17 15.91
N LEU A 3 -4.25 -6.00 16.50
CA LEU A 3 -3.25 -5.28 17.28
C LEU A 3 -2.88 -6.00 18.59
N VAL A 4 -3.73 -6.94 19.02
CA VAL A 4 -3.59 -7.68 20.29
C VAL A 4 -2.79 -8.96 20.07
N THR A 5 -3.16 -9.75 19.07
CA THR A 5 -2.56 -11.06 18.78
C THR A 5 -1.38 -10.99 17.82
N ARG A 6 -1.21 -9.85 17.13
CA ARG A 6 -0.27 -9.67 15.99
C ARG A 6 -0.48 -10.69 14.85
N ASN A 7 -1.56 -11.46 14.90
CA ASN A 7 -1.90 -12.41 13.86
C ASN A 7 -2.60 -11.69 12.71
N TRP A 8 -2.21 -12.06 11.50
CA TRP A 8 -2.84 -11.57 10.28
C TRP A 8 -3.99 -12.50 9.93
N SER A 9 -5.22 -12.10 10.27
CA SER A 9 -6.42 -12.83 9.80
C SER A 9 -6.64 -12.68 8.29
N ARG A 10 -6.07 -11.62 7.69
CA ARG A 10 -6.19 -11.32 6.27
C ARG A 10 -4.99 -10.53 5.77
N LEU A 11 -4.42 -11.01 4.66
CA LEU A 11 -3.39 -10.35 3.88
C LEU A 11 -4.00 -9.70 2.63
N ASN A 12 -3.29 -8.71 2.08
CA ASN A 12 -3.55 -8.21 0.73
C ASN A 12 -2.48 -8.76 -0.22
N ASN A 13 -2.73 -8.65 -1.52
CA ASN A 13 -1.81 -9.06 -2.59
C ASN A 13 -1.58 -7.94 -3.61
N ALA A 14 -1.66 -6.68 -3.17
CA ALA A 14 -1.54 -5.52 -4.07
C ALA A 14 -0.10 -5.26 -4.51
N VAL A 15 0.86 -5.57 -3.63
CA VAL A 15 2.29 -5.52 -3.93
C VAL A 15 2.90 -6.82 -3.46
N LEU A 16 3.55 -7.52 -4.38
CA LEU A 16 4.24 -8.77 -4.14
C LEU A 16 5.60 -8.69 -4.82
N ILE A 17 6.67 -9.04 -4.09
CA ILE A 17 8.05 -9.01 -4.58
C ILE A 17 8.64 -10.38 -4.30
N PHE A 18 9.18 -11.02 -5.33
CA PHE A 18 9.74 -12.37 -5.24
C PHE A 18 10.96 -12.48 -6.14
N ASP A 19 11.93 -13.27 -5.69
CA ASP A 19 12.97 -13.78 -6.57
C ASP A 19 12.39 -14.75 -7.60
N LYS A 20 13.07 -14.90 -8.72
CA LYS A 20 12.70 -15.87 -9.75
C LYS A 20 12.67 -17.27 -9.13
N LYS A 21 11.59 -18.03 -9.38
CA LYS A 21 11.34 -19.38 -8.83
C LYS A 21 11.16 -19.44 -7.31
N HIS A 22 10.79 -18.34 -6.65
CA HIS A 22 10.51 -18.38 -5.22
C HIS A 22 9.34 -19.35 -4.91
N PRO A 23 9.51 -20.34 -3.99
CA PRO A 23 8.50 -21.37 -3.75
C PRO A 23 7.13 -20.82 -3.33
N LEU A 24 7.11 -19.75 -2.52
CA LEU A 24 5.85 -19.10 -2.14
C LEU A 24 5.02 -18.60 -3.34
N LEU A 25 5.68 -18.08 -4.38
CA LEU A 25 4.98 -17.62 -5.57
C LEU A 25 4.37 -18.79 -6.33
N GLU A 26 5.10 -19.90 -6.44
CA GLU A 26 4.58 -21.15 -7.01
C GLU A 26 3.35 -21.63 -6.24
N MET A 27 3.40 -21.64 -4.90
CA MET A 27 2.26 -22.03 -4.07
C MET A 27 1.03 -21.13 -4.30
N PHE A 28 1.22 -19.81 -4.48
CA PHE A 28 0.12 -18.91 -4.85
C PHE A 28 -0.47 -19.24 -6.22
N ILE A 29 0.37 -19.54 -7.21
CA ILE A 29 -0.08 -19.94 -8.56
C ILE A 29 -0.85 -21.26 -8.51
N GLN A 30 -0.35 -22.24 -7.76
CA GLN A 30 -1.02 -23.54 -7.58
C GLN A 30 -2.38 -23.38 -6.90
N GLU A 31 -2.46 -22.63 -5.79
CA GLU A 31 -3.73 -22.36 -5.11
C GLU A 31 -4.71 -21.62 -6.03
N PHE A 32 -4.24 -20.69 -6.86
CA PHE A 32 -5.07 -19.99 -7.84
C PHE A 32 -5.65 -20.97 -8.86
N ALA A 33 -4.81 -21.81 -9.45
CA ALA A 33 -5.24 -22.78 -10.47
C ALA A 33 -6.23 -23.81 -9.92
N LEU A 34 -6.01 -24.31 -8.70
CA LEU A 34 -6.83 -25.36 -8.10
C LEU A 34 -8.16 -24.84 -7.53
N THR A 35 -8.20 -23.62 -7.03
CA THR A 35 -9.34 -23.11 -6.25
C THR A 35 -10.03 -21.91 -6.88
N PHE A 36 -9.72 -21.59 -8.14
CA PHE A 36 -10.28 -20.42 -8.82
C PHE A 36 -11.80 -20.33 -8.66
N ASN A 37 -12.29 -19.16 -8.25
CA ASN A 37 -13.72 -18.90 -8.16
C ASN A 37 -14.02 -17.46 -8.58
N GLY A 38 -14.56 -17.31 -9.80
CA GLY A 38 -14.93 -16.01 -10.36
C GLY A 38 -16.13 -15.34 -9.68
N ASN A 39 -16.94 -16.12 -8.94
CA ASN A 39 -18.18 -15.63 -8.31
C ASN A 39 -17.96 -15.03 -6.91
N ARG A 40 -16.76 -15.21 -6.32
CA ARG A 40 -16.45 -14.76 -4.96
C ARG A 40 -15.42 -13.64 -4.97
N TRP A 41 -15.86 -12.44 -4.61
CA TRP A 41 -14.97 -11.29 -4.49
C TRP A 41 -13.82 -11.57 -3.51
N GLY A 42 -12.59 -11.25 -3.93
CA GLY A 42 -11.38 -11.44 -3.13
C GLY A 42 -10.89 -12.88 -3.00
N HIS A 43 -11.65 -13.88 -3.47
CA HIS A 43 -11.31 -15.31 -3.34
C HIS A 43 -9.97 -15.66 -3.99
N ASN A 44 -9.73 -15.08 -5.17
CA ASN A 44 -8.53 -15.30 -5.98
C ASN A 44 -7.39 -14.32 -5.64
N GLY A 45 -7.59 -13.41 -4.69
CA GLY A 45 -6.60 -12.37 -4.34
C GLY A 45 -6.27 -12.41 -2.86
N PRO A 46 -6.78 -11.45 -2.05
CA PRO A 46 -6.45 -11.36 -0.62
C PRO A 46 -6.75 -12.65 0.15
N TYR A 47 -7.83 -13.35 -0.17
CA TYR A 47 -8.15 -14.61 0.52
C TYR A 47 -7.26 -15.76 0.09
N LEU A 48 -6.84 -15.80 -1.18
CA LEU A 48 -5.89 -16.79 -1.67
C LEU A 48 -4.55 -16.69 -0.92
N VAL A 49 -3.94 -15.50 -0.90
CA VAL A 49 -2.65 -15.32 -0.23
C VAL A 49 -2.77 -15.55 1.27
N SER A 50 -3.90 -15.20 1.88
CA SER A 50 -4.16 -15.49 3.29
C SER A 50 -4.23 -17.00 3.55
N ARG A 51 -4.97 -17.77 2.74
CA ARG A 51 -5.06 -19.24 2.88
C ARG A 51 -3.69 -19.90 2.77
N VAL A 52 -2.89 -19.52 1.78
CA VAL A 52 -1.56 -20.11 1.57
C VAL A 52 -0.63 -19.78 2.74
N VAL A 53 -0.57 -18.52 3.17
CA VAL A 53 0.28 -18.11 4.30
C VAL A 53 -0.17 -18.73 5.62
N SER A 54 -1.47 -18.83 5.88
CA SER A 54 -2.00 -19.51 7.06
C SER A 54 -1.67 -21.01 7.08
N LYS A 55 -1.75 -21.71 5.93
CA LYS A 55 -1.31 -23.11 5.82
C LYS A 55 0.18 -23.27 6.12
N MET A 56 1.01 -22.31 5.71
CA MET A 56 2.45 -22.32 6.03
C MET A 56 2.76 -22.00 7.49
N GLY A 57 1.99 -21.13 8.14
CA GLY A 57 2.17 -20.84 9.58
C GLY A 57 1.97 -22.07 10.47
N ALA A 58 1.26 -23.10 9.98
CA ALA A 58 1.17 -24.41 10.62
C ALA A 58 2.40 -25.31 10.39
N ASN A 59 3.31 -24.93 9.48
CA ASN A 59 4.57 -25.62 9.22
C ASN A 59 5.76 -24.80 9.77
N PRO A 60 6.42 -25.25 10.85
CA PRO A 60 7.47 -24.48 11.52
C PRO A 60 8.75 -24.29 10.68
N ASN A 61 8.93 -24.99 9.57
CA ASN A 61 10.07 -24.78 8.68
C ASN A 61 9.70 -24.99 7.20
N PRO A 62 9.18 -23.95 6.51
CA PRO A 62 8.80 -24.06 5.10
C PRO A 62 10.01 -24.13 4.14
N GLY A 63 11.24 -24.01 4.63
CA GLY A 63 12.46 -24.10 3.82
C GLY A 63 12.80 -22.83 3.02
N PHE A 64 12.08 -21.73 3.24
CA PHE A 64 12.37 -20.42 2.64
C PHE A 64 11.88 -19.29 3.56
N ASN A 65 12.46 -18.10 3.38
CA ASN A 65 12.10 -16.90 4.13
C ASN A 65 11.05 -16.10 3.38
N TYR A 66 10.10 -15.50 4.11
CA TYR A 66 9.21 -14.49 3.57
C TYR A 66 8.92 -13.44 4.63
N SER A 67 8.56 -12.23 4.20
CA SER A 67 8.15 -11.15 5.09
C SER A 67 6.82 -10.57 4.65
N VAL A 68 6.04 -10.10 5.62
CA VAL A 68 4.79 -9.39 5.39
C VAL A 68 4.98 -7.96 5.87
N LEU A 69 4.88 -7.01 4.95
CA LEU A 69 5.00 -5.59 5.28
C LEU A 69 3.72 -5.07 5.94
N PRO A 70 3.83 -4.12 6.90
CA PRO A 70 2.66 -3.53 7.52
C PRO A 70 1.87 -2.66 6.52
N PRO A 71 0.56 -2.46 6.70
CA PRO A 71 -0.26 -1.61 5.84
C PRO A 71 0.34 -0.23 5.57
N LEU A 72 0.98 0.39 6.57
CA LEU A 72 1.61 1.71 6.44
C LEU A 72 2.69 1.77 5.33
N ALA A 73 3.25 0.64 4.90
CA ALA A 73 4.22 0.61 3.80
C ALA A 73 3.62 1.11 2.47
N PHE A 74 2.32 0.91 2.25
CA PHE A 74 1.63 1.24 1.00
C PHE A 74 0.29 1.99 1.17
N TYR A 75 -0.33 1.88 2.34
CA TYR A 75 -1.64 2.42 2.69
C TYR A 75 -1.52 3.31 3.94
N PRO A 76 -0.91 4.50 3.82
CA PRO A 76 -0.70 5.41 4.96
C PRO A 76 -2.00 6.05 5.49
N VAL A 77 -3.10 5.92 4.74
CA VAL A 77 -4.46 6.27 5.12
C VAL A 77 -5.42 5.19 4.63
N ASP A 78 -6.58 5.09 5.29
CA ASP A 78 -7.67 4.25 4.79
C ASP A 78 -8.18 4.77 3.43
N TRP A 79 -8.68 3.86 2.58
CA TRP A 79 -9.16 4.21 1.24
C TRP A 79 -10.29 5.26 1.28
N SER A 80 -11.13 5.25 2.31
CA SER A 80 -12.21 6.24 2.50
C SER A 80 -11.69 7.63 2.85
N ARG A 81 -10.41 7.74 3.26
CA ARG A 81 -9.76 8.98 3.70
C ARG A 81 -8.72 9.50 2.71
N ILE A 82 -8.60 8.90 1.53
CA ILE A 82 -7.63 9.31 0.51
C ILE A 82 -7.74 10.79 0.18
N GLN A 83 -8.95 11.36 0.17
CA GLN A 83 -9.16 12.79 -0.11
C GLN A 83 -8.35 13.72 0.81
N SER A 84 -8.09 13.32 2.06
CA SER A 84 -7.29 14.12 2.99
C SER A 84 -5.85 14.36 2.51
N LEU A 85 -5.32 13.52 1.61
CA LEU A 85 -3.97 13.70 1.06
C LEU A 85 -3.92 14.76 -0.06
N PHE A 86 -5.06 15.10 -0.65
CA PHE A 86 -5.18 15.99 -1.81
C PHE A 86 -5.53 17.44 -1.45
N ARG A 87 -5.97 17.68 -0.21
CA ARG A 87 -6.36 19.02 0.26
C ARG A 87 -5.16 19.83 0.73
N SER A 88 -5.21 21.13 0.48
CA SER A 88 -4.19 22.11 0.87
C SER A 88 -4.15 22.24 2.39
N PHE A 89 -2.94 22.37 2.91
CA PHE A 89 -2.73 22.69 4.30
C PHE A 89 -3.15 24.14 4.60
N GLY A 90 -4.00 24.35 5.61
CA GLY A 90 -4.38 25.69 6.11
C GLY A 90 -5.82 26.09 5.81
N ALA A 91 -6.55 25.33 4.99
CA ALA A 91 -7.98 25.57 4.74
C ALA A 91 -8.87 25.29 5.97
N ALA A 92 -8.38 24.54 6.97
CA ALA A 92 -9.19 24.06 8.10
C ALA A 92 -8.62 24.40 9.52
N GLY A 93 -7.68 25.35 9.64
CA GLY A 93 -7.17 25.85 10.93
C GLY A 93 -6.04 25.04 11.59
N ARG A 94 -5.71 25.32 12.87
CA ARG A 94 -4.48 24.81 13.55
C ARG A 94 -4.40 23.29 13.71
N SER A 95 -5.53 22.59 13.91
CA SER A 95 -5.57 21.12 14.07
C SER A 95 -5.11 20.39 12.79
N ASP A 96 -5.42 20.98 11.64
CA ASP A 96 -5.03 20.52 10.31
C ASP A 96 -3.50 20.51 10.15
N SER A 97 -2.80 21.47 10.79
CA SER A 97 -1.33 21.60 10.71
C SER A 97 -0.56 20.48 11.38
N LYS A 98 -0.99 20.08 12.57
CA LYS A 98 -0.34 19.00 13.31
C LYS A 98 -0.56 17.66 12.60
N TRP A 99 -1.78 17.41 12.12
CA TRP A 99 -2.09 16.22 11.36
C TRP A 99 -1.27 16.17 10.07
N TYR A 100 -1.25 17.26 9.30
CA TYR A 100 -0.51 17.36 8.04
C TYR A 100 0.98 17.04 8.25
N THR A 101 1.63 17.75 9.18
CA THR A 101 3.07 17.57 9.45
C THR A 101 3.37 16.16 9.93
N GLY A 102 2.54 15.64 10.84
CA GLY A 102 2.68 14.27 11.35
C GLY A 102 2.46 13.21 10.27
N LYS A 103 1.49 13.40 9.38
CA LYS A 103 1.17 12.46 8.30
C LYS A 103 2.23 12.47 7.22
N LEU A 104 2.68 13.63 6.76
CA LEU A 104 3.76 13.76 5.79
C LEU A 104 5.05 13.12 6.32
N LYS A 105 5.41 13.39 7.59
CA LYS A 105 6.56 12.74 8.25
C LYS A 105 6.38 11.22 8.31
N GLN A 106 5.19 10.72 8.67
CA GLN A 106 4.93 9.28 8.72
C GLN A 106 5.10 8.62 7.36
N ILE A 107 4.57 9.23 6.29
CA ILE A 107 4.70 8.71 4.93
C ILE A 107 6.18 8.64 4.54
N ARG A 108 6.92 9.73 4.69
CA ARG A 108 8.36 9.78 4.36
C ARG A 108 9.20 8.75 5.12
N GLN A 109 8.83 8.42 6.35
CA GLN A 109 9.62 7.51 7.20
C GLN A 109 9.19 6.04 7.13
N LYS A 110 7.93 5.75 6.80
CA LYS A 110 7.35 4.41 6.97
C LYS A 110 6.70 3.85 5.71
N SER A 111 6.51 4.66 4.67
CA SER A 111 5.90 4.23 3.42
C SER A 111 6.96 4.09 2.33
N LEU A 112 6.84 3.03 1.52
CA LEU A 112 7.65 2.82 0.32
C LEU A 112 6.97 3.43 -0.90
N ALA A 113 5.64 3.40 -0.93
CA ALA A 113 4.82 4.08 -1.91
C ALA A 113 3.47 4.46 -1.28
N VAL A 114 2.70 5.30 -1.98
CA VAL A 114 1.33 5.64 -1.59
C VAL A 114 0.36 5.07 -2.61
N HIS A 115 -0.39 4.04 -2.23
CA HIS A 115 -1.43 3.47 -3.08
C HIS A 115 -2.65 4.40 -3.13
N LEU A 116 -2.91 4.98 -4.31
CA LEU A 116 -4.08 5.81 -4.56
C LEU A 116 -5.17 4.99 -5.23
N TRP A 117 -6.26 4.74 -4.51
CA TRP A 117 -7.39 4.00 -5.03
C TRP A 117 -8.09 4.82 -6.13
N ASN A 118 -7.92 4.44 -7.40
CA ASN A 118 -8.40 5.20 -8.56
C ASN A 118 -9.90 5.62 -8.47
N LYS A 119 -10.79 4.70 -8.05
CA LYS A 119 -12.21 4.99 -7.81
C LYS A 119 -12.43 6.19 -6.87
N GLN A 120 -11.56 6.39 -5.89
CA GLN A 120 -11.62 7.48 -4.91
C GLN A 120 -10.81 8.71 -5.33
N SER A 121 -9.69 8.53 -6.03
CA SER A 121 -8.73 9.61 -6.29
C SER A 121 -8.88 10.28 -7.65
N ARG A 122 -9.45 9.62 -8.67
CA ARG A 122 -9.38 10.10 -10.07
C ARG A 122 -9.98 11.49 -10.31
N SER A 123 -10.97 11.89 -9.54
CA SER A 123 -11.66 13.18 -9.68
C SER A 123 -11.14 14.24 -8.69
N LEU A 124 -10.18 13.88 -7.84
CA LEU A 124 -9.63 14.80 -6.86
C LEU A 124 -8.60 15.71 -7.54
N LYS A 125 -8.75 17.01 -7.35
CA LYS A 125 -7.71 17.98 -7.71
C LYS A 125 -6.62 17.90 -6.65
N ILE A 126 -5.36 17.91 -7.10
CA ILE A 126 -4.22 18.07 -6.20
C ILE A 126 -4.15 19.56 -5.87
N GLU A 127 -4.52 19.92 -4.65
CA GLU A 127 -4.41 21.31 -4.21
C GLU A 127 -2.93 21.63 -3.88
N ASP A 128 -2.52 22.87 -4.14
CA ASP A 128 -1.17 23.33 -3.83
C ASP A 128 -0.90 23.24 -2.33
N GLY A 129 0.27 22.71 -1.97
CA GLY A 129 0.64 22.48 -0.57
C GLY A 129 -0.03 21.28 0.08
N SER A 130 -0.80 20.48 -0.66
CA SER A 130 -1.29 19.17 -0.18
C SER A 130 -0.16 18.16 0.01
N ILE A 131 -0.44 17.06 0.73
CA ILE A 131 0.55 15.99 0.94
C ILE A 131 0.98 15.37 -0.40
N ILE A 132 0.04 15.13 -1.32
CA ILE A 132 0.37 14.61 -2.65
C ILE A 132 1.21 15.62 -3.44
N SER A 133 0.88 16.92 -3.38
CA SER A 133 1.69 17.97 -4.00
C SER A 133 3.14 17.93 -3.49
N GLN A 134 3.35 17.82 -2.17
CA GLN A 134 4.69 17.70 -1.59
C GLN A 134 5.43 16.44 -2.06
N ILE A 135 4.78 15.28 -2.06
CA ILE A 135 5.40 14.02 -2.49
C ILE A 135 5.80 14.11 -3.98
N LEU A 136 4.95 14.69 -4.82
CA LEU A 136 5.26 14.88 -6.24
C LEU A 136 6.44 15.83 -6.45
N MET A 137 6.56 16.89 -5.65
CA MET A 137 7.71 17.80 -5.70
C MET A 137 9.00 17.11 -5.22
N ASP A 138 8.96 16.40 -4.10
CA ASP A 138 10.11 15.70 -3.51
C ASP A 138 10.67 14.61 -4.45
N CYS A 139 9.78 13.91 -5.14
CA CYS A 139 10.12 12.74 -5.98
C CYS A 139 10.00 13.04 -7.48
N CYS A 140 10.05 14.31 -7.88
CA CYS A 140 9.76 14.70 -9.25
C CYS A 140 10.83 14.20 -10.23
N ILE A 141 10.44 13.26 -11.10
CA ILE A 141 11.32 12.68 -12.12
C ILE A 141 11.56 13.67 -13.29
N PHE A 142 10.65 14.63 -13.50
CA PHE A 142 10.67 15.55 -14.65
C PHE A 142 11.01 17.01 -14.31
N CYS A 143 11.22 17.36 -13.04
CA CYS A 143 11.40 18.75 -12.63
C CYS A 143 12.80 19.31 -12.96
N ASN A 144 13.77 18.45 -13.27
CA ASN A 144 15.11 18.88 -13.68
C ASN A 144 15.24 19.20 -15.18
N ASN A 145 14.17 19.06 -15.98
CA ASN A 145 14.25 19.32 -17.43
C ASN A 145 13.97 20.78 -17.83
N SER A 146 13.79 21.69 -16.87
CA SER A 146 13.46 23.10 -17.15
C SER A 146 14.68 24.03 -17.21
N SER A 147 15.92 23.49 -17.24
CA SER A 147 17.16 24.31 -17.29
C SER A 147 17.99 24.15 -18.57
N VAL A 148 17.40 23.65 -19.66
CA VAL A 148 17.99 23.85 -21.00
C VAL A 148 17.17 24.92 -21.72
N SER A 149 17.43 26.17 -21.36
CA SER A 149 17.09 27.32 -22.18
C SER A 149 18.03 27.31 -23.40
N ALA A 150 17.44 27.28 -24.60
CA ALA A 150 18.14 27.59 -25.84
C ALA A 150 18.47 29.09 -25.93
#